data_AF-A0A819KG82-F1
#
_entry.id   AF-A0A819KG82-F1
#
_cell.length_a   1.000
_cell.length_b   1.000
_cell.length_c   1.000
_cell.angle_alpha   90.00
_cell.angle_beta   90.00
_cell.angle_gamma   90.00
#
_symmetry.space_group_name_H-M   'P 1'
#
loop_
_entity.id
_entity.type
_entity.pdbx_description
1 polymer ?
#
loop_
_entity_poly.entity_id
_entity_poly.type
_entity_poly.pdbx_seq_one_letter_code
_entity_poly.pdbx_strand_id
1 'polypeptide(L)' 'MLYVREAAESIRPGLLIQTCGSYRRGKATCGDCDILITHRDGISHEHLLFPLVDKLKAN' A
#
# COMPACT_ATOMS: atom_id res chain seq x y z
N MET A 1 -4.16 -5.88 -5.96
CA MET A 1 -4.20 -4.82 -4.92
C MET A 1 -4.51 -5.40 -3.54
N LEU A 2 -5.42 -6.38 -3.43
CA LEU A 2 -5.79 -7.02 -2.15
C LEU A 2 -4.60 -7.45 -1.30
N TYR A 3 -3.56 -8.05 -1.88
CA TYR A 3 -2.40 -8.53 -1.12
C TYR A 3 -1.68 -7.44 -0.29
N VAL A 4 -1.30 -6.32 -0.92
CA VAL A 4 -0.64 -5.20 -0.20
C VAL A 4 -1.62 -4.52 0.77
N ARG A 5 -2.90 -4.45 0.41
CA ARG A 5 -3.95 -3.91 1.29
C ARG A 5 -4.07 -4.71 2.57
N GLU A 6 -4.26 -6.02 2.47
CA GLU A 6 -4.46 -6.92 3.60
C GLU A 6 -3.23 -6.94 4.51
N ALA A 7 -2.02 -6.98 3.93
CA ALA A 7 -0.79 -6.89 4.71
C ALA A 7 -0.70 -5.58 5.49
N ALA A 8 -0.95 -4.43 4.84
CA ALA A 8 -0.89 -3.12 5.48
C ALA A 8 -1.98 -2.93 6.54
N GLU A 9 -3.24 -3.29 6.23
CA GLU A 9 -4.37 -3.19 7.16
C GLU A 9 -4.23 -4.13 8.37
N SER A 10 -3.54 -5.27 8.21
CA SER A 10 -3.22 -6.17 9.34
C SER A 10 -2.19 -5.57 10.31
N ILE A 11 -1.31 -4.69 9.82
CA ILE A 11 -0.32 -3.99 10.65
C ILE A 11 -0.95 -2.78 11.33
N ARG A 12 -1.77 -2.04 10.58
CA ARG A 12 -2.42 -0.83 11.06
C ARG A 12 -3.79 -0.62 10.42
N PRO A 13 -4.88 -0.70 11.20
CA PRO A 13 -6.22 -0.50 10.67
C PRO A 13 -6.43 0.96 10.24
N GLY A 14 -7.37 1.19 9.32
CA GLY A 14 -7.77 2.54 8.90
C GLY A 14 -6.90 3.20 7.84
N LEU A 15 -5.88 2.50 7.33
CA LEU A 15 -5.04 2.99 6.23
C LEU A 15 -5.86 3.25 4.95
N LEU A 16 -5.58 4.38 4.32
CA LEU A 16 -6.04 4.69 2.97
C LEU A 16 -4.99 4.20 1.98
N ILE A 17 -5.42 3.38 1.02
CA ILE A 17 -4.52 2.74 0.06
C ILE A 17 -5.06 2.88 -1.35
N GLN A 18 -4.23 3.37 -2.26
CA GLN A 18 -4.61 3.66 -3.65
C GLN A 18 -3.53 3.21 -4.63
N THR A 19 -3.95 2.52 -5.69
CA THR A 19 -3.09 2.25 -6.86
C THR A 19 -2.87 3.52 -7.66
N CYS A 20 -1.61 3.79 -7.98
CA CYS A 20 -1.14 4.98 -8.67
C CYS A 20 -0.59 4.64 -10.06
N GLY A 21 0.38 5.41 -10.53
CA GLY A 21 1.12 5.06 -11.73
C GLY A 21 0.33 5.07 -13.03
N SER A 22 0.84 4.29 -13.98
CA SER A 22 0.23 4.02 -15.29
C SER A 22 -1.14 3.36 -15.17
N TYR A 23 -1.33 2.49 -14.16
CA TYR A 23 -2.62 1.89 -13.83
C TYR A 23 -3.69 2.95 -13.58
N ARG A 24 -3.41 3.92 -12.68
CA ARG A 24 -4.36 5.01 -12.38
C ARG A 24 -4.68 5.88 -13.60
N ARG A 25 -3.77 5.97 -14.58
CA ARG A 25 -3.97 6.70 -15.84
C ARG A 25 -4.68 5.88 -16.93
N GLY A 26 -5.12 4.66 -16.61
CA GLY A 26 -5.88 3.81 -17.54
C GLY A 26 -5.02 3.11 -18.60
N LYS A 27 -3.72 2.90 -18.35
CA LYS A 27 -2.91 2.06 -19.25
C LYS A 27 -3.35 0.60 -19.12
N ALA A 28 -3.51 -0.08 -20.25
CA ALA A 28 -3.94 -1.49 -20.31
C ALA A 28 -2.94 -2.44 -19.64
N THR A 29 -1.66 -2.08 -19.64
CA THR A 29 -0.58 -2.81 -18.98
C THR A 29 0.29 -1.84 -18.17
N CYS A 30 0.97 -2.39 -17.17
CA CYS A 30 1.90 -1.66 -16.30
C CYS A 30 3.22 -2.45 -16.24
N GLY A 31 4.35 -1.76 -16.15
CA GLY A 31 5.64 -2.43 -15.88
C GLY A 31 5.79 -2.78 -14.40
N ASP A 32 5.48 -1.80 -13.56
CA ASP A 32 5.43 -1.87 -12.10
C ASP A 32 4.06 -1.40 -11.58
N CYS A 33 3.80 -1.67 -10.29
CA CYS A 33 2.57 -1.26 -9.61
C CYS A 33 2.89 -0.27 -8.49
N ASP A 34 2.57 1.00 -8.71
CA ASP A 34 2.72 2.05 -7.71
C ASP A 34 1.56 2.03 -6.71
N ILE A 35 1.85 2.06 -5.41
CA ILE A 35 0.85 2.08 -4.36
C ILE A 35 1.13 3.24 -3.39
N LEU A 36 0.16 4.13 -3.22
CA LEU A 36 0.16 5.15 -2.19
C LEU A 36 -0.53 4.61 -0.94
N ILE A 37 0.10 4.78 0.22
CA ILE A 37 -0.44 4.42 1.54
C ILE A 37 -0.36 5.66 2.45
N THR A 38 -1.47 5.99 3.10
CA THR A 38 -1.55 7.11 4.06
C THR A 38 -2.62 6.85 5.12
N HIS A 39 -2.81 7.78 6.05
CA HIS A 39 -3.86 7.71 7.07
C HIS A 39 -4.50 9.09 7.28
N ARG A 40 -5.80 9.13 7.58
CA ARG A 40 -6.57 10.38 7.69
C ARG A 40 -6.09 11.32 8.80
N ASP A 41 -5.52 10.77 9.85
CA ASP A 41 -4.98 11.53 10.98
C ASP A 41 -3.62 12.21 10.69
N GLY A 42 -3.02 11.95 9.52
CA GLY A 42 -1.73 12.52 9.13
C GLY A 42 -0.53 12.00 9.93
N ILE A 43 -0.69 11.00 10.80
CA ILE A 43 0.39 10.51 11.69
C ILE A 43 0.49 8.99 11.62
N SER A 44 -0.63 8.27 11.61
CA SER A 44 -0.68 6.81 11.59
C SER A 44 -0.20 6.18 10.28
N HIS A 45 0.48 6.90 9.39
CA HIS A 45 1.23 6.29 8.29
C HIS A 45 2.73 6.19 8.60
N GLU A 46 3.20 6.86 9.65
CA GLU A 46 4.61 6.88 10.04
C GLU A 46 5.12 5.48 10.42
N HIS A 47 6.39 5.24 10.13
CA HIS A 47 7.12 4.00 10.41
C HIS A 47 6.48 2.70 9.84
N LEU A 48 5.54 2.80 8.90
CA LEU A 48 4.82 1.63 8.35
C LEU A 48 5.67 0.81 7.35
N LEU A 49 6.58 1.46 6.63
CA LEU A 49 7.24 0.86 5.46
C LEU A 49 8.01 -0.42 5.80
N PHE A 50 8.88 -0.41 6.82
CA PHE A 50 9.68 -1.59 7.15
C PHE A 50 8.83 -2.77 7.66
N PRO A 51 7.90 -2.58 8.63
CA PRO A 51 6.98 -3.63 9.03
C PRO A 51 6.18 -4.22 7.86
N LEU A 52 5.75 -3.37 6.92
CA LEU A 52 5.03 -3.83 5.73
C LEU A 52 5.92 -4.69 4.83
N VAL A 53 7.16 -4.27 4.57
CA VAL A 53 8.12 -5.05 3.77
C VAL A 53 8.41 -6.40 4.44
N ASP A 54 8.62 -6.42 5.75
CA ASP A 54 8.88 -7.66 6.49
C ASP A 54 7.68 -8.61 6.43
N LYS A 55 6.46 -8.07 6.60
CA LYS A 55 5.21 -8.84 6.46
C LYS A 55 5.05 -9.45 5.06
N LEU A 56 5.41 -8.71 4.02
CA LEU A 56 5.31 -9.16 2.63
C LEU A 56 6.38 -10.20 2.26
N LYS A 57 7.54 -10.19 2.92
CA LYS A 57 8.60 -11.20 2.75
C LYS A 57 8.33 -12.50 3.49
N ALA A 58 7.56 -12.45 4.58
CA ALA A 58 7.31 -13.60 5.44
C ALA A 58 6.27 -14.59 4.88
N ASN A 59 5.72 -14.33 3.69
CA ASN A 59 4.79 -15.20 2.97
C ASN A 59 5.39 -15.63 1.64
#